data_AF-A0A1Q8RYV4-F1
#
_entry.id   AF-A0A1Q8RYV4-F1
#
_cell.length_a   1.000
_cell.length_b   1.000
_cell.length_c   1.000
_cell.angle_alpha   90.00
_cell.angle_beta   90.00
_cell.angle_gamma   90.00
#
_symmetry.space_group_name_H-M   'P 1'
#
loop_
_entity.id
_entity.type
_entity.pdbx_description
1 polymer ?
#
loop_
_entity_poly.entity_id
_entity_poly.type
_entity_poly.pdbx_seq_one_letter_code
_entity_poly.pdbx_strand_id
1 'polypeptide(L)'
;MRIPSTTTLKASSLIVALLASTAFAMPQVVDREDPPASPPAPPKPIATADQVDIIKPNTTRTQPDGKPPIAITVRLYPSSPGVKTCRGSSFVNMQLPLNASTEPRFTTPNGQCYNLPGAAQCGIFMGNKADGCEAKLFRGERCTAFSNLAVFQDELRPVGGYFTSISIKCGVEPVEVKPLSLGGLGGKMQKPVQGKQARAVRAVDSAMRGLAEDGT
;
A
#
# COMPACT_ATOMS: atom_id res chain seq x y z
N MET A 1 9.40 32.11 57.96
CA MET A 1 10.60 32.51 57.19
C MET A 1 10.22 32.57 55.71
N ARG A 2 10.32 33.76 55.11
CA ARG A 2 10.17 33.98 53.67
C ARG A 2 11.55 33.93 53.04
N ILE A 3 11.70 33.24 51.91
CA ILE A 3 12.82 33.41 50.99
C ILE A 3 12.25 33.39 49.57
N PRO A 4 12.27 34.52 48.84
CA PRO A 4 12.05 34.55 47.40
C PRO A 4 13.40 34.46 46.67
N SER A 5 13.44 33.79 45.53
CA SER A 5 14.55 33.97 44.57
C SER A 5 14.04 33.69 43.16
N THR A 6 13.90 34.77 42.40
CA THR A 6 13.78 34.81 40.95
C THR A 6 15.18 34.67 40.34
N THR A 7 15.30 33.98 39.20
CA THR A 7 16.41 34.25 38.29
C THR A 7 16.03 33.96 36.85
N THR A 8 16.02 35.04 36.09
CA THR A 8 15.93 35.20 34.64
C THR A 8 17.05 34.44 33.93
N LEU A 9 16.68 33.62 32.92
CA LEU A 9 17.64 33.01 32.00
C LEU A 9 17.51 33.64 30.61
N LYS A 10 18.66 34.14 30.15
CA LYS A 10 18.93 34.84 28.90
C LYS A 10 18.66 33.93 27.70
N ALA A 11 17.88 34.40 26.73
CA ALA A 11 17.83 33.83 25.39
C ALA A 11 18.76 34.66 24.49
N SER A 12 19.84 34.03 24.03
CA SER A 12 20.78 34.63 23.08
C SER A 12 21.07 33.61 21.99
N SER A 13 20.77 34.03 20.76
CA SER A 13 21.50 33.70 19.53
C SER A 13 21.50 32.26 19.05
N LEU A 14 20.79 31.97 17.95
CA LEU A 14 21.28 31.05 16.94
C LEU A 14 20.99 31.58 15.53
N ILE A 15 22.09 31.72 14.79
CA ILE A 15 22.24 32.18 13.42
C ILE A 15 21.76 31.08 12.48
N VAL A 16 20.89 31.41 11.52
CA VAL A 16 20.54 30.55 10.40
C VAL A 16 21.14 31.17 9.14
N ALA A 17 22.19 30.54 8.60
CA ALA A 17 22.67 30.79 7.26
C ALA A 17 22.53 29.50 6.45
N LEU A 18 21.54 29.50 5.55
CA LEU A 18 21.37 28.52 4.49
C LEU A 18 22.57 28.59 3.53
N LEU A 19 23.16 27.44 3.20
CA LEU A 19 23.78 27.25 1.89
C LEU A 19 23.31 25.92 1.29
N ALA A 20 22.47 26.05 0.28
CA ALA A 20 22.10 25.00 -0.64
C ALA A 20 23.28 24.72 -1.60
N SER A 21 23.56 23.45 -1.86
CA SER A 21 24.40 23.04 -2.98
C SER A 21 23.81 21.78 -3.58
N THR A 22 23.01 21.97 -4.63
CA THR A 22 22.52 20.93 -5.52
C THR A 22 23.60 20.59 -6.54
N ALA A 23 24.26 19.45 -6.39
CA ALA A 23 25.07 18.87 -7.46
C ALA A 23 24.17 17.94 -8.30
N PHE A 24 23.85 18.38 -9.52
CA PHE A 24 23.32 17.52 -10.57
C PHE A 24 24.47 16.63 -11.07
N ALA A 25 24.39 15.33 -10.83
CA ALA A 25 25.23 14.34 -11.50
C ALA A 25 24.35 13.52 -12.46
N MET A 26 24.65 13.61 -13.75
CA MET A 26 23.94 12.95 -14.83
C MET A 26 24.17 11.43 -14.79
N PRO A 27 23.15 10.59 -15.06
CA PRO A 27 23.37 9.18 -15.34
C PRO A 27 23.96 9.02 -16.75
N GLN A 28 25.17 8.45 -16.83
CA GLN A 28 25.76 7.94 -18.07
C GLN A 28 24.91 6.75 -18.54
N VAL A 29 24.32 6.89 -19.73
CA VAL A 29 23.72 5.80 -20.50
C VAL A 29 24.87 5.04 -21.14
N VAL A 30 25.18 3.85 -20.63
CA VAL A 30 25.97 2.86 -21.35
C VAL A 30 25.01 1.88 -22.02
N ASP A 31 24.82 2.07 -23.32
CA ASP A 31 24.19 1.11 -24.21
C ASP A 31 25.27 0.22 -24.82
N ARG A 32 24.96 -1.09 -24.88
CA ARG A 32 25.29 -2.02 -25.97
C ARG A 32 26.41 -3.08 -25.79
N GLU A 33 25.91 -4.33 -25.81
CA GLU A 33 26.42 -5.58 -26.42
C GLU A 33 27.73 -6.24 -25.95
N ASP A 34 27.60 -7.41 -25.30
CA ASP A 34 28.34 -8.65 -25.60
C ASP A 34 27.59 -9.87 -24.97
N PRO A 35 27.83 -11.14 -25.35
CA PRO A 35 26.83 -12.12 -25.82
C PRO A 35 26.41 -13.14 -24.73
N PRO A 36 25.40 -13.99 -24.99
CA PRO A 36 24.91 -14.97 -24.01
C PRO A 36 25.96 -16.05 -23.72
N ALA A 37 26.23 -16.27 -22.42
CA ALA A 37 26.92 -17.47 -21.95
C ALA A 37 26.06 -18.71 -22.23
N SER A 38 26.66 -19.69 -22.90
CA SER A 38 26.02 -20.97 -23.26
C SER A 38 25.58 -21.77 -22.02
N PRO A 39 24.44 -22.50 -22.07
CA PRO A 39 24.01 -23.35 -20.99
C PRO A 39 24.85 -24.65 -20.88
N PRO A 40 25.05 -25.20 -19.67
CA PRO A 40 25.77 -26.46 -19.49
C PRO A 40 24.96 -27.66 -20.01
N ALA A 41 25.68 -28.67 -20.50
CA ALA A 41 25.17 -29.87 -21.16
C ALA A 41 24.27 -30.76 -20.26
N PRO A 42 23.30 -31.50 -20.84
CA PRO A 42 22.39 -32.36 -20.09
C PRO A 42 23.04 -33.71 -19.72
N PRO A 43 22.83 -34.23 -18.49
CA PRO A 43 23.10 -35.64 -18.19
C PRO A 43 22.00 -36.55 -18.77
N LYS A 44 22.44 -37.69 -19.31
CA LYS A 44 21.68 -38.75 -19.98
C LYS A 44 20.63 -39.44 -19.07
N PRO A 45 19.59 -40.06 -19.65
CA PRO A 45 18.45 -40.60 -18.92
C PRO A 45 18.73 -41.99 -18.35
N ILE A 46 18.35 -42.22 -17.09
CA ILE A 46 18.13 -43.55 -16.54
C ILE A 46 16.62 -43.71 -16.40
N ALA A 47 16.06 -44.55 -17.27
CA ALA A 47 14.72 -45.07 -17.14
C ALA A 47 14.74 -46.23 -16.14
N THR A 48 13.97 -46.12 -15.05
CA THR A 48 13.30 -47.28 -14.47
C THR A 48 11.95 -46.81 -13.93
N ALA A 49 10.90 -47.32 -14.56
CA ALA A 49 9.54 -47.24 -14.08
C ALA A 49 9.39 -48.11 -12.84
N ASP A 50 8.72 -47.59 -11.82
CA ASP A 50 7.91 -48.43 -10.93
C ASP A 50 6.63 -47.67 -10.61
N GLN A 51 5.58 -48.05 -11.33
CA GLN A 51 4.20 -47.80 -10.97
C GLN A 51 3.81 -48.84 -9.92
N VAL A 52 3.42 -48.41 -8.73
CA VAL A 52 2.49 -49.20 -7.91
C VAL A 52 1.40 -48.27 -7.38
N ASP A 53 0.22 -48.54 -7.88
CA ASP A 53 -1.09 -48.01 -7.52
C ASP A 53 -1.56 -48.71 -6.23
N ILE A 54 -1.85 -47.96 -5.16
CA ILE A 54 -2.68 -48.44 -4.04
C ILE A 54 -3.69 -47.36 -3.66
N ILE A 55 -4.93 -47.67 -4.04
CA ILE A 55 -6.21 -47.05 -3.73
C ILE A 55 -6.49 -46.96 -2.22
N LYS A 56 -6.81 -45.77 -1.66
CA LYS A 56 -7.89 -45.49 -0.65
C LYS A 56 -7.83 -44.08 -0.03
N PRO A 57 -8.94 -43.57 0.57
CA PRO A 57 -10.10 -42.95 -0.07
C PRO A 57 -10.21 -41.44 0.22
N ASN A 58 -11.05 -40.79 -0.59
CA ASN A 58 -11.66 -39.48 -0.44
C ASN A 58 -11.62 -38.85 0.98
N THR A 59 -10.70 -37.89 1.18
CA THR A 59 -10.96 -36.72 2.02
C THR A 59 -10.64 -35.49 1.19
N THR A 60 -11.67 -34.85 0.65
CA THR A 60 -11.59 -33.50 0.09
C THR A 60 -11.25 -32.54 1.23
N ARG A 61 -9.98 -32.53 1.65
CA ARG A 61 -9.39 -31.42 2.37
C ARG A 61 -9.12 -30.38 1.30
N THR A 62 -9.88 -29.30 1.30
CA THR A 62 -9.60 -28.10 0.52
C THR A 62 -8.12 -27.78 0.69
N GLN A 63 -7.33 -28.06 -0.34
CA GLN A 63 -5.92 -27.76 -0.36
C GLN A 63 -5.84 -26.22 -0.27
N PRO A 64 -5.22 -25.64 0.77
CA PRO A 64 -5.05 -24.20 0.79
C PRO A 64 -4.22 -23.86 -0.45
N ASP A 65 -4.70 -22.93 -1.27
CA ASP A 65 -4.03 -22.45 -2.48
C ASP A 65 -2.51 -22.43 -2.25
N GLY A 66 -1.79 -23.28 -2.98
CA GLY A 66 -0.40 -23.69 -2.73
C GLY A 66 0.66 -22.61 -2.97
N LYS A 67 0.39 -21.38 -2.56
CA LYS A 67 1.41 -20.33 -2.47
C LYS A 67 2.29 -20.60 -1.24
N PRO A 68 3.62 -20.52 -1.37
CA PRO A 68 4.50 -20.65 -0.21
C PRO A 68 4.15 -19.60 0.85
N PRO A 69 4.21 -19.93 2.15
CA PRO A 69 3.84 -19.02 3.22
C PRO A 69 4.72 -17.77 3.17
N ILE A 70 4.10 -16.61 2.92
CA ILE A 70 4.79 -15.33 2.93
C ILE A 70 5.04 -14.94 4.39
N ALA A 71 6.26 -14.54 4.71
CA ALA A 71 6.59 -14.04 6.04
C ALA A 71 5.83 -12.74 6.35
N ILE A 72 5.27 -12.65 7.55
CA ILE A 72 4.64 -11.44 8.06
C ILE A 72 5.75 -10.44 8.41
N THR A 73 5.93 -9.41 7.60
CA THR A 73 7.03 -8.44 7.74
C THR A 73 6.55 -7.00 7.70
N VAL A 74 7.25 -6.16 8.45
CA VAL A 74 7.04 -4.71 8.52
C VAL A 74 8.36 -4.01 8.26
N ARG A 75 8.40 -3.20 7.20
CA ARG A 75 9.58 -2.39 6.85
C ARG A 75 9.21 -0.91 6.87
N LEU A 76 9.90 -0.12 7.68
CA LEU A 76 9.60 1.29 7.86
C LEU A 76 10.76 2.17 7.41
N TYR A 77 10.41 3.32 6.84
CA TYR A 77 11.33 4.24 6.19
C TYR A 77 11.09 5.66 6.72
N PRO A 78 12.16 6.46 6.91
CA PRO A 78 12.03 7.83 7.41
C PRO A 78 11.54 8.81 6.34
N SER A 79 11.50 8.39 5.06
CA SER A 79 11.11 9.22 3.92
C SER A 79 9.74 8.89 3.36
N SER A 80 9.23 9.79 2.52
CA SER A 80 7.93 9.68 1.87
C SER A 80 7.80 8.45 0.95
N PRO A 81 6.55 7.98 0.71
CA PRO A 81 6.27 6.94 -0.27
C PRO A 81 6.63 7.38 -1.69
N GLY A 82 7.21 6.47 -2.48
CA GLY A 82 7.31 6.59 -3.93
C GLY A 82 6.13 5.91 -4.63
N VAL A 83 6.18 5.88 -5.96
CA VAL A 83 5.08 5.32 -6.80
C VAL A 83 4.85 3.84 -6.52
N LYS A 84 5.93 3.07 -6.30
CA LYS A 84 5.86 1.61 -6.06
C LYS A 84 6.52 1.15 -4.77
N THR A 85 7.38 1.95 -4.16
CA THR A 85 8.16 1.58 -2.97
C THR A 85 8.36 2.80 -2.07
N CYS A 86 8.63 2.56 -0.79
CA CYS A 86 9.21 3.59 0.07
C CYS A 86 10.61 3.96 -0.44
N ARG A 87 10.97 5.24 -0.32
CA ARG A 87 12.30 5.74 -0.68
C ARG A 87 13.31 5.49 0.45
N GLY A 88 14.61 5.54 0.13
CA GLY A 88 15.69 5.45 1.11
C GLY A 88 15.87 4.07 1.77
N SER A 89 16.65 4.04 2.84
CA SER A 89 16.93 2.83 3.62
C SER A 89 15.89 2.64 4.74
N SER A 90 15.47 1.40 4.96
CA SER A 90 14.60 1.07 6.09
C SER A 90 15.37 1.16 7.41
N PHE A 91 14.76 1.78 8.42
CA PHE A 91 15.33 1.85 9.78
C PHE A 91 14.66 0.86 10.75
N VAL A 92 13.52 0.28 10.34
CA VAL A 92 12.90 -0.87 10.99
C VAL A 92 12.67 -1.94 9.95
N ASN A 93 13.10 -3.16 10.26
CA ASN A 93 12.77 -4.37 9.53
C ASN A 93 12.39 -5.44 10.57
N MET A 94 11.09 -5.59 10.79
CA MET A 94 10.53 -6.50 11.79
C MET A 94 9.86 -7.66 11.08
N GLN A 95 10.12 -8.88 11.57
CA GLN A 95 9.40 -10.08 11.15
C GLN A 95 8.58 -10.58 12.34
N LEU A 96 7.28 -10.79 12.11
CA LEU A 96 6.40 -11.38 13.10
C LEU A 96 6.49 -12.91 13.03
N PRO A 97 6.19 -13.62 14.14
CA PRO A 97 6.10 -15.07 14.11
C PRO A 97 5.06 -15.56 13.10
N LEU A 98 5.31 -16.72 12.51
CA LEU A 98 4.38 -17.36 11.56
C LEU A 98 3.02 -17.66 12.19
N ASN A 99 2.99 -17.87 13.51
CA ASN A 99 1.78 -18.15 14.29
C ASN A 99 1.13 -16.88 14.88
N ALA A 100 1.51 -15.67 14.41
CA ALA A 100 0.97 -14.41 14.93
C ALA A 100 -0.56 -14.33 14.87
N SER A 101 -1.21 -14.97 13.88
CA SER A 101 -2.67 -15.06 13.76
C SER A 101 -3.35 -15.82 14.90
N THR A 102 -2.60 -16.66 15.63
CA THR A 102 -3.11 -17.46 16.77
C THR A 102 -2.54 -17.03 18.11
N GLU A 103 -1.49 -16.22 18.12
CA GLU A 103 -0.79 -15.85 19.35
C GLU A 103 -1.56 -14.74 20.10
N PRO A 104 -1.85 -14.92 21.40
CA PRO A 104 -2.67 -13.98 22.18
C PRO A 104 -2.20 -12.53 22.12
N ARG A 105 -0.89 -12.30 22.02
CA ARG A 105 -0.33 -10.94 21.96
C ARG A 105 -0.81 -10.15 20.74
N PHE A 106 -1.12 -10.82 19.63
CA PHE A 106 -1.56 -10.19 18.38
C PHE A 106 -3.06 -10.33 18.13
N THR A 107 -3.75 -11.26 18.79
CA THR A 107 -5.19 -11.48 18.60
C THR A 107 -6.06 -10.65 19.55
N THR A 108 -5.46 -9.97 20.54
CA THR A 108 -6.20 -9.03 21.39
C THR A 108 -6.86 -7.91 20.58
N PRO A 109 -7.99 -7.33 21.06
CA PRO A 109 -8.70 -6.27 20.34
C PRO A 109 -7.83 -5.04 19.98
N ASN A 110 -6.85 -4.75 20.82
CA ASN A 110 -5.96 -3.60 20.66
C ASN A 110 -4.68 -3.93 19.88
N GLY A 111 -4.35 -5.21 19.70
CA GLY A 111 -3.09 -5.67 19.11
C GLY A 111 -1.87 -5.43 20.00
N GLN A 112 -0.71 -5.78 19.49
CA GLN A 112 0.58 -5.52 20.12
C GLN A 112 1.10 -4.14 19.71
N CYS A 113 1.27 -3.25 20.67
CA CYS A 113 1.83 -1.93 20.45
C CYS A 113 3.37 -1.96 20.43
N TYR A 114 3.96 -1.23 19.48
CA TYR A 114 5.39 -1.05 19.29
C TYR A 114 5.73 0.43 19.15
N ASN A 115 6.67 0.91 19.97
CA ASN A 115 7.30 2.21 19.75
C ASN A 115 8.40 2.09 18.70
N LEU A 116 8.48 3.06 17.81
CA LEU A 116 9.52 3.09 16.81
C LEU A 116 10.74 3.86 17.34
N PRO A 117 11.97 3.48 16.95
CA PRO A 117 13.19 4.20 17.32
C PRO A 117 13.31 5.57 16.63
N GLY A 118 12.40 5.88 15.70
CA GLY A 118 12.33 7.14 14.97
C GLY A 118 10.99 7.28 14.25
N ALA A 119 10.70 8.45 13.71
CA ALA A 119 9.48 8.69 12.96
C ALA A 119 9.55 8.06 11.56
N ALA A 120 8.56 7.24 11.22
CA ALA A 120 8.37 6.72 9.89
C ALA A 120 7.46 7.64 9.08
N GLN A 121 7.76 7.78 7.78
CA GLN A 121 6.93 8.48 6.80
C GLN A 121 6.32 7.53 5.75
N CYS A 122 6.87 6.31 5.67
CA CYS A 122 6.41 5.26 4.78
C CYS A 122 6.63 3.89 5.42
N GLY A 123 5.67 2.98 5.25
CA GLY A 123 5.76 1.59 5.68
C GLY A 123 5.35 0.62 4.59
N ILE A 124 5.96 -0.55 4.57
CA ILE A 124 5.57 -1.69 3.74
C ILE A 124 5.17 -2.82 4.71
N PHE A 125 3.96 -3.35 4.54
CA PHE A 125 3.36 -4.36 5.40
C PHE A 125 3.01 -5.58 4.54
N MET A 126 3.80 -6.65 4.66
CA MET A 126 3.64 -7.86 3.85
C MET A 126 3.25 -9.06 4.70
N GLY A 127 2.32 -9.87 4.22
CA GLY A 127 1.87 -11.10 4.89
C GLY A 127 0.78 -11.79 4.09
N ASN A 128 0.42 -13.03 4.46
CA ASN A 128 -0.68 -13.70 3.78
C ASN A 128 -2.01 -13.08 4.19
N LYS A 129 -2.95 -12.99 3.25
CA LYS A 129 -4.32 -12.55 3.56
C LYS A 129 -4.99 -13.45 4.60
N ALA A 130 -4.63 -14.74 4.62
CA ALA A 130 -5.10 -15.71 5.60
C ALA A 130 -4.65 -15.42 7.04
N ASP A 131 -3.56 -14.68 7.24
CA ASP A 131 -3.08 -14.31 8.58
C ASP A 131 -3.91 -13.17 9.19
N GLY A 132 -4.69 -12.45 8.36
CA GLY A 132 -5.61 -11.41 8.83
C GLY A 132 -4.93 -10.30 9.61
N CYS A 133 -3.72 -9.89 9.20
CA CYS A 133 -2.95 -8.88 9.92
C CYS A 133 -3.28 -7.45 9.46
N GLU A 134 -3.42 -6.56 10.44
CA GLU A 134 -3.59 -5.12 10.28
C GLU A 134 -2.68 -4.36 11.26
N ALA A 135 -2.17 -3.21 10.82
CA ALA A 135 -1.38 -2.29 11.62
C ALA A 135 -2.09 -0.94 11.72
N LYS A 136 -2.43 -0.53 12.94
CA LYS A 136 -2.85 0.84 13.24
C LYS A 136 -1.60 1.70 13.44
N LEU A 137 -1.52 2.81 12.72
CA LEU A 137 -0.40 3.73 12.73
C LEU A 137 -0.74 4.96 13.58
N PHE A 138 0.19 5.39 14.42
CA PHE A 138 -0.04 6.40 15.45
C PHE A 138 1.03 7.49 15.41
N ARG A 139 0.62 8.76 15.52
CA ARG A 139 1.54 9.91 15.53
C ARG A 139 2.28 10.06 16.84
N GLY A 140 1.66 9.66 17.95
CA GLY A 140 2.26 9.66 19.27
C GLY A 140 2.88 8.33 19.63
N GLU A 141 3.69 8.33 20.68
CA GLU A 141 4.24 7.12 21.25
C GLU A 141 3.15 6.27 21.92
N ARG A 142 3.46 5.01 22.21
CA ARG A 142 2.57 4.08 22.94
C ARG A 142 1.19 3.94 22.31
N CYS A 143 1.13 4.01 20.98
CA CYS A 143 -0.09 3.88 20.19
C CYS A 143 -1.14 4.95 20.54
N THR A 144 -0.69 6.19 20.69
CA THR A 144 -1.54 7.37 20.93
C THR A 144 -1.70 8.21 19.66
N ALA A 145 -2.84 8.89 19.51
CA ALA A 145 -3.17 9.70 18.33
C ALA A 145 -3.15 8.90 17.01
N PHE A 146 -4.24 8.15 16.77
CA PHE A 146 -4.44 7.38 15.54
C PHE A 146 -4.26 8.25 14.28
N SER A 147 -3.57 7.71 13.29
CA SER A 147 -3.28 8.40 12.03
C SER A 147 -3.81 7.65 10.82
N ASN A 148 -3.57 6.34 10.73
CA ASN A 148 -3.90 5.56 9.54
C ASN A 148 -3.98 4.06 9.88
N LEU A 149 -4.57 3.26 8.99
CA LEU A 149 -4.62 1.80 9.06
C LEU A 149 -3.90 1.22 7.83
N ALA A 150 -3.04 0.23 8.06
CA ALA A 150 -2.39 -0.55 7.02
C ALA A 150 -2.81 -2.01 7.14
N VAL A 151 -3.24 -2.62 6.03
CA VAL A 151 -3.56 -4.05 5.99
C VAL A 151 -2.39 -4.79 5.36
N PHE A 152 -2.00 -5.92 5.93
CA PHE A 152 -0.92 -6.75 5.38
C PHE A 152 -1.44 -7.45 4.12
N GLN A 153 -0.66 -7.36 3.05
CA GLN A 153 -0.99 -7.95 1.76
C GLN A 153 0.18 -8.80 1.26
N ASP A 154 -0.11 -9.70 0.33
CA ASP A 154 0.90 -10.47 -0.40
C ASP A 154 1.68 -9.60 -1.41
N GLU A 155 1.12 -8.44 -1.76
CA GLU A 155 1.72 -7.45 -2.65
C GLU A 155 2.47 -6.35 -1.89
N LEU A 156 3.59 -5.90 -2.46
CA LEU A 156 4.35 -4.76 -1.95
C LEU A 156 3.57 -3.46 -2.18
N ARG A 157 2.90 -2.99 -1.13
CA ARG A 157 2.16 -1.72 -1.13
C ARG A 157 2.78 -0.73 -0.14
N PRO A 158 3.30 0.42 -0.61
CA PRO A 158 3.76 1.47 0.29
C PRO A 158 2.56 2.18 0.93
N VAL A 159 2.58 2.30 2.25
CA VAL A 159 1.61 3.08 3.02
C VAL A 159 2.31 4.34 3.53
N GLY A 160 1.85 5.49 3.05
CA GLY A 160 2.33 6.79 3.49
C GLY A 160 1.68 7.25 4.79
N GLY A 161 2.41 8.08 5.53
CA GLY A 161 1.90 8.77 6.72
C GLY A 161 3.02 9.01 7.72
N TYR A 162 2.86 9.99 8.60
CA TYR A 162 3.80 10.26 9.69
C TYR A 162 3.37 9.50 10.94
N PHE A 163 4.19 8.58 11.44
CA PHE A 163 3.89 7.79 12.64
C PHE A 163 5.15 7.44 13.45
N THR A 164 5.00 7.36 14.77
CA THR A 164 6.07 7.09 15.75
C THR A 164 5.81 5.84 16.59
N SER A 165 4.60 5.29 16.51
CA SER A 165 4.28 3.97 17.03
C SER A 165 3.26 3.24 16.14
N ILE A 166 3.21 1.93 16.25
CA ILE A 166 2.29 1.06 15.51
C ILE A 166 1.68 0.03 16.46
N SER A 167 0.40 -0.29 16.28
CA SER A 167 -0.21 -1.47 16.91
C SER A 167 -0.55 -2.50 15.85
N ILE A 168 -0.03 -3.72 15.99
CA ILE A 168 -0.25 -4.81 15.05
C ILE A 168 -1.21 -5.82 15.66
N LYS A 169 -2.28 -6.09 14.92
CA LYS A 169 -3.27 -7.11 15.25
C LYS A 169 -3.31 -8.14 14.12
N CYS A 170 -3.40 -9.41 14.45
CA CYS A 170 -3.53 -10.51 13.49
C CYS A 170 -4.71 -11.41 13.85
N GLY A 171 -5.07 -12.33 12.94
CA GLY A 171 -6.23 -13.19 13.10
C GLY A 171 -7.55 -12.45 12.92
N VAL A 172 -7.55 -11.31 12.22
CA VAL A 172 -8.80 -10.63 11.84
C VAL A 172 -9.43 -11.41 10.71
N GLU A 173 -10.62 -11.97 10.95
CA GLU A 173 -11.39 -12.66 9.92
C GLU A 173 -11.69 -11.69 8.77
N PRO A 174 -11.36 -12.05 7.52
CA PRO A 174 -11.71 -11.24 6.37
C PRO A 174 -13.23 -11.05 6.33
N VAL A 175 -13.69 -9.81 6.49
CA VAL A 175 -15.10 -9.49 6.29
C VAL A 175 -15.35 -9.55 4.78
N GLU A 176 -15.97 -10.65 4.32
CA GLU A 176 -16.48 -10.73 2.96
C GLU A 176 -17.61 -9.73 2.80
N VAL A 177 -17.27 -8.54 2.29
CA VAL A 177 -18.27 -7.54 1.97
C VAL A 177 -19.11 -8.11 0.84
N LYS A 178 -20.38 -8.40 1.11
CA LYS A 178 -21.35 -8.83 0.10
C LYS A 178 -21.20 -7.89 -1.11
N PRO A 179 -21.04 -8.43 -2.33
CA PRO A 179 -20.88 -7.62 -3.52
C PRO A 179 -21.95 -6.53 -3.50
N LEU A 180 -21.53 -5.26 -3.58
CA LEU A 180 -22.46 -4.15 -3.75
C LEU A 180 -23.27 -4.46 -5.01
N SER A 181 -24.50 -4.91 -4.83
CA SER A 181 -25.44 -5.09 -5.92
C SER A 181 -25.67 -3.70 -6.50
N LEU A 182 -24.93 -3.35 -7.55
CA LEU A 182 -25.16 -2.17 -8.39
C LEU A 182 -26.45 -2.33 -9.21
N GLY A 183 -27.48 -2.98 -8.65
CA GLY A 183 -28.78 -3.33 -9.24
C GLY A 183 -29.69 -2.11 -9.46
N GLY A 184 -29.11 -1.01 -9.93
CA GLY A 184 -29.82 0.23 -10.25
C GLY A 184 -29.09 1.17 -11.21
N LEU A 185 -27.82 0.91 -11.56
CA LEU A 185 -27.06 1.76 -12.50
C LEU A 185 -26.98 1.20 -13.93
N GLY A 186 -27.54 0.02 -14.16
CA GLY A 186 -27.74 -0.55 -15.50
C GLY A 186 -29.23 -0.60 -15.85
N GLY A 187 -29.67 0.25 -16.78
CA GLY A 187 -30.88 -0.02 -17.55
C GLY A 187 -32.16 0.71 -17.13
N LYS A 188 -32.17 2.05 -17.25
CA LYS A 188 -33.33 2.72 -17.85
C LYS A 188 -32.88 3.43 -19.11
N MET A 189 -32.64 2.65 -20.17
CA MET A 189 -32.82 3.19 -21.52
C MET A 189 -34.26 3.72 -21.56
N GLN A 190 -34.42 5.03 -21.49
CA GLN A 190 -35.68 5.66 -21.83
C GLN A 190 -35.97 5.29 -23.29
N LYS A 191 -36.98 4.45 -23.48
CA LYS A 191 -37.61 4.23 -24.77
C LYS A 191 -37.88 5.62 -25.38
N PRO A 192 -37.44 5.90 -26.62
CA PRO A 192 -37.70 7.20 -27.23
C PRO A 192 -39.20 7.45 -27.20
N VAL A 193 -39.60 8.54 -26.56
CA VAL A 193 -40.98 9.02 -26.60
C VAL A 193 -41.22 9.48 -28.03
N GLN A 194 -41.95 8.66 -28.79
CA GLN A 194 -42.55 9.07 -30.06
C GLN A 194 -43.60 10.14 -29.72
N GLY A 195 -43.21 11.40 -29.80
CA GLY A 195 -44.09 12.51 -29.42
C GLY A 195 -43.52 13.88 -29.78
N LYS A 196 -43.93 14.39 -30.95
CA LYS A 196 -43.87 15.79 -31.38
C LYS A 196 -42.48 16.44 -31.50
N GLN A 197 -41.74 16.03 -32.53
CA GLN A 197 -40.91 16.98 -33.27
C GLN A 197 -41.82 17.92 -34.05
N ALA A 198 -41.93 19.19 -33.64
CA ALA A 198 -42.24 20.32 -34.52
C ALA A 198 -42.32 21.61 -33.69
N ARG A 199 -41.19 22.17 -33.21
CA ARG A 199 -41.04 23.63 -32.97
C ARG A 199 -39.70 24.13 -32.41
N ALA A 200 -38.58 23.41 -32.52
CA ALA A 200 -37.30 23.89 -31.97
C ALA A 200 -36.13 23.95 -32.98
N VAL A 201 -36.40 23.87 -34.29
CA VAL A 201 -35.36 23.92 -35.34
C VAL A 201 -35.30 25.30 -36.04
N ARG A 202 -36.04 26.31 -35.57
CA ARG A 202 -36.03 27.66 -36.18
C ARG A 202 -35.32 28.74 -35.36
N ALA A 203 -34.70 28.42 -34.24
CA ALA A 203 -34.05 29.41 -33.39
C ALA A 203 -32.51 29.48 -33.53
N VAL A 204 -31.88 28.52 -34.21
CA VAL A 204 -30.40 28.44 -34.27
C VAL A 204 -29.82 28.95 -35.59
N ASP A 205 -30.63 29.12 -36.64
CA ASP A 205 -30.19 29.66 -37.94
C ASP A 205 -30.07 31.19 -37.92
N SER A 206 -30.91 31.89 -37.14
CA SER A 206 -30.88 33.36 -37.06
C SER A 206 -29.73 33.92 -36.21
N ALA A 207 -29.02 33.10 -35.44
CA ALA A 207 -27.92 33.56 -34.57
C ALA A 207 -26.53 33.53 -35.26
N MET A 208 -26.38 32.78 -36.36
CA MET A 208 -25.09 32.64 -37.06
C MET A 208 -24.98 33.50 -38.33
N ARG A 209 -26.04 34.19 -38.75
CA ARG A 209 -26.01 35.19 -39.84
C ARG A 209 -25.75 36.63 -39.39
N GLY A 210 -25.76 36.91 -38.08
CA GLY A 210 -25.57 38.26 -37.54
C GLY A 210 -24.14 38.65 -37.17
N LEU A 211 -23.16 37.76 -37.37
CA LEU A 211 -21.74 37.98 -36.99
C LEU A 211 -20.79 38.01 -38.19
N ALA A 212 -21.32 38.07 -39.41
CA ALA A 212 -20.53 38.07 -40.65
C ALA A 212 -20.58 39.39 -41.44
N GLU A 213 -21.12 40.46 -40.87
CA GLU A 213 -21.08 41.82 -41.44
C GLU A 213 -20.78 42.85 -40.35
N ASP A 214 -19.52 42.94 -39.91
CA ASP A 214 -18.94 44.21 -39.44
C ASP A 214 -17.41 44.10 -39.56
N GLY A 215 -16.91 44.54 -40.70
CA GLY A 215 -15.52 44.35 -41.12
C GLY A 215 -15.22 45.13 -42.38
N THR A 216 -15.38 46.44 -42.34
CA THR A 216 -14.66 47.40 -43.20
C THR A 216 -14.52 48.73 -42.48
#